data_AF-A0A1I6SG13-F1
#
_entry.id   AF-A0A1I6SG13-F1
#
_cell.length_a   1.000
_cell.length_b   1.000
_cell.length_c   1.000
_cell.angle_alpha   90.00
_cell.angle_beta   90.00
_cell.angle_gamma   90.00
#
_symmetry.space_group_name_H-M   'P 1'
#
loop_
_entity.id
_entity.type
_entity.pdbx_description
1 polymer ?
#
loop_
_entity_poly.entity_id
_entity_poly.type
_entity_poly.pdbx_seq_one_letter_code
_entity_poly.pdbx_strand_id
1 'polypeptide(L)' 'MSTRLLEILICLMLGFFTGITLSGNGIHIQESGVHILLGCILWVLIFTYFKKK' A
#
# COMPACT_ATOMS: atom_id res chain seq x y z
N MET A 1 -5.07 -17.07 15.60
CA MET A 1 -4.85 -15.70 15.07
C MET A 1 -3.34 -15.62 14.79
N SER A 2 -2.79 -15.25 13.64
CA SER A 2 -3.19 -14.10 12.83
C SER A 2 -2.25 -13.89 11.63
N THR A 3 -1.69 -14.93 11.00
CA THR A 3 -0.78 -14.74 9.84
C THR A 3 -1.42 -13.86 8.74
N ARG A 4 -2.73 -14.04 8.52
CA ARG A 4 -3.53 -13.18 7.63
C ARG A 4 -3.62 -11.72 8.08
N LEU A 5 -3.73 -11.44 9.38
CA LEU A 5 -3.74 -10.07 9.88
C LEU A 5 -2.36 -9.41 9.77
N LEU A 6 -1.29 -10.20 9.95
CA LEU A 6 0.08 -9.73 9.78
C LEU A 6 0.37 -9.41 8.30
N GLU A 7 -0.10 -10.23 7.35
CA GLU A 7 -0.04 -9.92 5.92
C GLU A 7 -0.78 -8.63 5.57
N ILE A 8 -2.00 -8.44 6.08
CA ILE A 8 -2.79 -7.23 5.83
C ILE A 8 -2.08 -5.98 6.38
N LEU A 9 -1.49 -6.09 7.57
CA LEU A 9 -0.77 -4.99 8.21
C LEU A 9 0.50 -4.62 7.43
N ILE A 10 1.25 -5.63 6.96
CA ILE A 10 2.42 -5.44 6.08
C ILE A 10 2.00 -4.79 4.75
N CYS A 11 0.89 -5.25 4.17
CA CYS A 11 0.33 -4.73 2.93
C CYS A 11 -0.05 -3.24 3.04
N LEU A 12 -0.69 -2.86 4.16
CA LEU A 12 -1.03 -1.46 4.49
C LEU A 12 0.22 -0.59 4.66
N MET A 13 1.21 -1.07 5.41
CA MET A 13 2.46 -0.34 5.61
C MET A 13 3.20 -0.13 4.29
N LEU A 14 3.34 -1.19 3.49
CA LEU A 14 4.03 -1.11 2.20
C LEU A 14 3.28 -0.22 1.20
N GLY A 15 1.95 -0.31 1.12
CA GLY A 15 1.14 0.57 0.28
C GLY A 15 1.28 2.04 0.65
N PHE A 16 1.28 2.35 1.95
CA PHE A 16 1.45 3.70 2.48
C PHE A 16 2.83 4.27 2.16
N PHE A 17 3.90 3.54 2.47
CA PHE A 17 5.27 3.98 2.15
C PHE A 17 5.49 4.10 0.64
N THR A 18 4.96 3.17 -0.15
CA THR A 18 5.05 3.24 -1.63
C THR A 18 4.38 4.50 -2.14
N GLY A 19 3.18 4.84 -1.64
CA GLY A 19 2.47 6.04 -2.05
C GLY A 19 3.12 7.35 -1.61
N ILE A 20 3.77 7.37 -0.44
CA ILE A 20 4.60 8.51 0.00
C ILE A 20 5.82 8.66 -0.89
N THR A 21 6.50 7.56 -1.21
CA THR A 21 7.71 7.56 -2.06
C THR A 21 7.38 7.98 -3.50
N LEU A 22 6.22 7.56 -4.01
CA LEU A 22 5.74 7.89 -5.35
C LEU A 22 5.28 9.35 -5.45
N SER A 23 4.83 9.93 -4.34
CA SER A 23 4.57 11.34 -4.23
C SER A 23 5.88 12.12 -4.19
N GLY A 24 6.31 12.64 -5.35
CA GLY A 24 7.56 13.42 -5.51
C GLY A 24 7.73 14.63 -4.58
N ASN A 25 6.68 15.05 -3.85
CA ASN A 25 6.71 16.12 -2.85
C ASN A 25 6.75 15.66 -1.38
N GLY A 26 6.77 14.35 -1.09
CA GLY A 26 7.10 13.69 0.19
C GLY A 26 6.31 14.04 1.47
N ILE A 27 5.73 15.23 1.59
CA ILE A 27 5.26 15.85 2.84
C ILE A 27 3.88 16.51 2.66
N HIS A 28 3.47 16.83 1.43
CA HIS A 28 2.13 17.33 1.11
C HIS A 28 1.09 16.19 1.06
N ILE A 29 0.86 15.53 2.20
CA ILE A 29 -0.05 14.38 2.34
C ILE A 29 -1.45 14.65 1.75
N GLN A 30 -1.88 15.92 1.75
CA GLN A 30 -3.19 16.34 1.25
C GLN A 30 -3.32 16.26 -0.29
N GLU A 31 -2.27 16.54 -1.06
CA GLU A 31 -2.23 16.34 -2.52
C GLU A 31 -1.81 14.90 -2.88
N SER A 32 -1.06 14.26 -1.99
CA SER A 32 -0.53 12.91 -2.15
C SER A 32 -1.51 11.79 -1.77
N GLY A 33 -2.70 12.12 -1.27
CA GLY A 33 -3.71 11.13 -0.85
C GLY A 33 -4.06 10.14 -1.96
N VAL A 34 -4.11 10.60 -3.21
CA VAL A 34 -4.34 9.75 -4.39
C VAL A 34 -3.16 8.78 -4.61
N HIS A 35 -1.92 9.21 -4.38
CA HIS A 35 -0.73 8.37 -4.52
C HIS A 35 -0.66 7.30 -3.42
N ILE A 36 -1.05 7.64 -2.19
CA ILE A 36 -1.20 6.70 -1.07
C ILE A 36 -2.28 5.66 -1.39
N LEU A 37 -3.43 6.11 -1.90
CA LEU A 37 -4.51 5.21 -2.31
C LEU A 37 -4.05 4.25 -3.44
N LEU A 38 -3.34 4.78 -4.44
CA LEU A 38 -2.75 3.99 -5.53
C LEU A 38 -1.73 2.96 -5.03
N GLY A 39 -0.85 3.35 -4.09
CA GLY A 39 0.11 2.45 -3.46
C GLY A 39 -0.58 1.29 -2.72
N CYS A 40 -1.66 1.58 -2.00
CA CYS A 40 -2.48 0.55 -1.34
C CYS A 40 -3.18 -0.38 -2.34
N ILE A 41 -3.81 0.16 -3.39
CA ILE A 41 -4.49 -0.64 -4.42
C ILE A 41 -3.49 -1.58 -5.13
N LEU A 42 -2.30 -1.08 -5.45
CA LEU A 42 -1.24 -1.86 -6.09
C LEU A 42 -0.80 -3.04 -5.22
N TRP A 43 -0.59 -2.82 -3.92
CA TRP A 43 -0.21 -3.88 -2.99
C TRP A 43 -1.33 -4.92 -2.78
N VAL A 44 -2.58 -4.49 -2.73
CA VAL A 44 -3.74 -5.40 -2.66
C VAL A 44 -3.84 -6.26 -3.93
N LEU A 45 -3.60 -5.68 -5.11
CA LEU A 45 -3.57 -6.41 -6.38
C LEU A 45 -2.44 -7.44 -6.43
N ILE A 46 -1.23 -7.08 -5.98
CA ILE A 46 -0.08 -7.99 -5.89
C ILE A 46 -0.39 -9.16 -4.98
N PHE A 47 -0.91 -8.92 -3.77
CA PHE A 47 -1.30 -9.99 -2.85
C PHE A 47 -2.41 -10.87 -3.42
N THR A 48 -3.41 -10.27 -4.08
CA THR A 48 -4.50 -11.03 -4.72
C THR A 48 -3.96 -11.91 -5.83
N TYR A 49 -3.02 -11.40 -6.64
CA TYR A 49 -2.35 -12.16 -7.69
C TYR A 49 -1.50 -13.30 -7.12
N PHE A 50 -0.69 -13.03 -6.09
CA PHE A 50 0.16 -14.02 -5.44
C PHE A 50 -0.63 -15.11 -4.74
N LYS A 51 -1.78 -14.77 -4.13
CA LYS A 51 -2.65 -15.73 -3.44
C LYS A 51 -3.46 -16.60 -4.40
N LYS A 52 -3.71 -16.13 -5.62
CA LYS A 52 -4.47 -16.85 -6.64
C LYS A 52 -3.60 -17.85 -7.42
N LYS A 53 -2.28 -17.76 -7.29
CA LYS A 53 -1.30 -18.66 -7.90
C LYS A 53 -0.83 -19.69 -6.87
#